data_AF-A0A1D6F553-F1
#
_entry.id   AF-A0A1D6F553-F1
#
_cell.length_a   1.000
_cell.length_b   1.000
_cell.length_c   1.000
_cell.angle_alpha   90.00
_cell.angle_beta   90.00
_cell.angle_gamma   90.00
#
_symmetry.space_group_name_H-M   'P 1'
#
loop_
_entity.id
_entity.type
_entity.pdbx_description
1 polymer ?
#
loop_
_entity_poly.entity_id
_entity_poly.type
_entity_poly.pdbx_seq_one_letter_code
_entity_poly.pdbx_strand_id
1 'polypeptide(L)'
;MKSVLFIYEKLQRIEVKVSELNYLAPTTGSYGYDPFGLGKKPEDFAKYQAYELIHARWAMLGAAGAVIPEACNKFGANCGPEAVWFKTGALLLDGNTLSYFGNSIPINLVVAVIAEVVLVGGAEYYRIINGLDLEDKLHPGGPFDPLGLASDPDQAAILKVKEIKNGRLAMFSMFAFFIQAYVTGEGPVENLAKHLSDPFGNNLLTVISGAAERTPSL
;
A
#
# COMPACT_ATOMS: atom_id res chain seq x y z
N MET A 1 23.20 -29.92 -43.90
CA MET A 1 23.70 -28.58 -43.51
C MET A 1 22.57 -27.61 -43.17
N LYS A 2 21.54 -27.43 -44.02
CA LYS A 2 20.39 -26.53 -43.74
C LYS A 2 19.59 -26.87 -42.46
N SER A 3 19.43 -28.15 -42.13
CA SER A 3 18.66 -28.59 -40.95
C SER A 3 19.33 -28.27 -39.61
N VAL A 4 20.68 -28.28 -39.57
CA VAL A 4 21.45 -27.94 -38.35
C VAL A 4 21.40 -26.43 -38.10
N LEU A 5 21.52 -25.62 -39.16
CA LEU A 5 21.42 -24.17 -39.07
C LEU A 5 20.03 -23.72 -38.59
N PHE A 6 18.97 -24.39 -39.05
CA PHE A 6 17.59 -24.13 -38.61
C PHE A 6 17.37 -24.45 -37.12
N ILE A 7 17.98 -25.53 -36.63
CA ILE A 7 17.92 -25.90 -35.20
C ILE A 7 18.69 -24.87 -34.35
N TYR A 8 19.87 -24.45 -34.80
CA TYR A 8 20.66 -23.41 -34.13
C TYR A 8 19.91 -22.06 -34.05
N GLU A 9 19.28 -21.63 -35.14
CA GLU A 9 18.50 -20.38 -35.16
C GLU A 9 17.27 -20.46 -34.25
N LYS A 10 16.63 -21.64 -34.17
CA LYS A 10 15.52 -21.90 -33.23
C LYS A 10 16.01 -21.90 -31.78
N LEU A 11 17.17 -22.51 -31.49
CA LEU A 11 17.78 -22.54 -30.16
C LEU A 11 18.17 -21.13 -29.71
N GLN A 12 18.78 -20.33 -30.58
CA GLN A 12 19.09 -18.92 -30.27
C GLN A 12 17.83 -18.10 -30.01
N ARG A 13 16.75 -18.28 -30.80
CA ARG A 13 15.47 -17.60 -30.50
C ARG A 13 14.85 -18.05 -29.18
N ILE A 14 15.04 -19.31 -28.79
CA ILE A 14 14.55 -19.83 -27.50
C ILE A 14 15.38 -19.25 -26.36
N GLU A 15 16.71 -19.24 -26.46
CA GLU A 15 17.59 -18.62 -25.46
C GLU A 15 17.30 -17.12 -25.29
N VAL A 16 17.09 -16.40 -26.40
CA VAL A 16 16.70 -14.98 -26.35
C VAL A 16 15.36 -14.80 -25.64
N LYS A 17 14.34 -15.61 -25.97
CA LYS A 17 13.03 -15.55 -25.28
C LYS A 17 13.11 -15.93 -23.80
N VAL A 18 13.98 -16.87 -23.44
CA VAL A 18 14.21 -17.26 -22.03
C VAL A 18 14.96 -16.15 -21.29
N SER A 19 15.91 -15.46 -21.92
CA SER A 19 16.56 -14.27 -21.33
C SER A 19 15.60 -13.08 -21.18
N GLU A 20 14.68 -12.90 -22.13
CA GLU A 20 13.61 -11.90 -22.06
C GLU A 20 12.53 -12.25 -21.03
N LEU A 21 12.43 -13.50 -20.55
CA LEU A 21 11.57 -13.86 -19.41
C LEU A 21 12.34 -13.82 -18.07
N ASN A 22 13.67 -13.93 -18.12
CA ASN A 22 14.54 -14.02 -16.94
C ASN A 22 14.97 -12.67 -16.34
N TYR A 23 14.71 -11.52 -16.98
CA TYR A 23 15.06 -10.22 -16.36
C TYR A 23 14.29 -9.97 -15.04
N LEU A 24 13.17 -10.65 -14.84
CA LEU A 24 12.36 -10.60 -13.62
C LEU A 24 12.83 -11.61 -12.56
N ALA A 25 13.64 -12.61 -12.89
CA ALA A 25 13.83 -13.80 -12.06
C ALA A 25 14.63 -13.63 -10.75
N PRO A 26 15.61 -12.72 -10.60
CA PRO A 26 16.42 -12.69 -9.38
C PRO A 26 15.93 -11.70 -8.30
N THR A 27 14.75 -11.10 -8.43
CA THR A 27 14.32 -10.02 -7.52
C THR A 27 13.36 -10.47 -6.43
N THR A 28 13.49 -9.85 -5.26
CA THR A 28 12.69 -10.13 -4.06
C THR A 28 11.19 -10.05 -4.37
N GLY A 29 10.47 -11.16 -4.18
CA GLY A 29 9.02 -11.21 -4.39
C GLY A 29 8.60 -11.24 -5.86
N SER A 30 9.50 -11.57 -6.79
CA SER A 30 9.14 -11.72 -8.20
C SER A 30 8.25 -12.94 -8.45
N TYR A 31 7.23 -12.76 -9.30
CA TYR A 31 6.37 -13.82 -9.82
C TYR A 31 6.37 -13.87 -11.36
N GLY A 32 7.27 -13.14 -12.01
CA GLY A 32 7.28 -13.02 -13.48
C GLY A 32 6.07 -12.26 -14.06
N TYR A 33 5.34 -11.50 -13.24
CA TYR A 33 4.16 -10.74 -13.68
C TYR A 33 4.56 -9.40 -14.30
N ASP A 34 4.70 -9.37 -15.62
CA ASP A 34 4.80 -8.13 -16.41
C ASP A 34 4.08 -8.30 -17.76
N PRO A 35 2.73 -8.27 -17.79
CA PRO A 35 1.97 -8.46 -19.03
C PRO A 35 2.15 -7.31 -20.03
N PHE A 36 2.59 -6.13 -19.57
CA PHE A 36 2.75 -4.93 -20.40
C PHE A 36 4.21 -4.67 -20.80
N GLY A 37 5.17 -5.40 -20.24
CA GLY A 37 6.59 -5.30 -20.58
C GLY A 37 7.20 -3.96 -20.20
N LEU A 38 6.76 -3.34 -19.10
CA LEU A 38 7.24 -2.04 -18.66
C LEU A 38 8.67 -2.13 -18.09
N GLY A 39 9.05 -3.29 -17.54
CA GLY A 39 10.32 -3.49 -16.83
C GLY A 39 11.49 -3.98 -17.70
N LYS A 40 11.40 -3.91 -19.03
CA LYS A 40 12.41 -4.52 -19.93
C LYS A 40 13.82 -3.95 -19.78
N LYS A 41 13.96 -2.69 -19.37
CA LYS A 41 15.26 -2.07 -19.11
C LYS A 41 15.61 -2.22 -17.63
N PRO A 42 16.82 -2.68 -17.27
CA PRO A 42 17.19 -2.91 -15.86
C PRO A 42 17.10 -1.66 -14.98
N GLU A 43 17.43 -0.49 -15.54
CA GLU A 43 17.36 0.80 -14.83
C GLU A 43 15.90 1.20 -14.53
N ASP A 44 15.03 1.08 -15.53
CA ASP A 44 13.59 1.35 -15.36
C ASP A 44 12.97 0.33 -14.40
N PHE A 45 13.39 -0.94 -14.48
CA PHE A 45 12.94 -1.99 -13.56
C PHE A 45 13.30 -1.67 -12.10
N ALA A 46 14.56 -1.30 -11.82
CA ALA A 46 14.98 -0.90 -10.49
C ALA A 46 14.20 0.32 -9.97
N LYS A 47 13.89 1.27 -10.86
CA LYS A 47 13.07 2.44 -10.54
C LYS A 47 11.62 2.06 -10.24
N TYR A 48 11.03 1.15 -11.01
CA TYR A 48 9.67 0.64 -10.75
C TYR A 48 9.61 -0.18 -9.46
N GLN A 49 10.64 -0.95 -9.15
CA GLN A 49 10.75 -1.67 -7.88
C GLN A 49 10.81 -0.69 -6.69
N ALA A 50 11.57 0.41 -6.83
CA ALA A 50 11.59 1.48 -5.84
C ALA A 50 10.21 2.11 -5.65
N TYR A 51 9.51 2.43 -6.75
CA TYR A 51 8.15 2.94 -6.67
C TYR A 51 7.19 1.96 -6.01
N GLU A 52 7.26 0.69 -6.37
CA GLU A 52 6.43 -0.35 -5.77
C GLU A 52 6.64 -0.43 -4.26
N LEU A 53 7.89 -0.46 -3.79
CA LEU A 53 8.21 -0.55 -2.37
C LEU A 53 7.73 0.68 -1.58
N ILE A 54 7.90 1.88 -2.13
CA ILE A 54 7.45 3.12 -1.47
C ILE A 54 5.91 3.17 -1.42
N HIS A 55 5.22 2.90 -2.53
CA HIS A 55 3.75 2.85 -2.53
C HIS A 55 3.23 1.74 -1.61
N ALA A 56 3.88 0.58 -1.55
CA ALA A 56 3.57 -0.50 -0.63
C ALA A 56 3.64 -0.05 0.84
N ARG A 57 4.73 0.63 1.25
CA ARG A 57 4.89 1.14 2.62
C ARG A 57 3.82 2.16 2.98
N TRP A 58 3.56 3.12 2.10
CA TRP A 58 2.48 4.10 2.30
C TRP A 58 1.10 3.44 2.34
N ALA A 59 0.85 2.44 1.49
CA ALA A 59 -0.41 1.72 1.49
C ALA A 59 -0.61 0.87 2.75
N MET A 60 0.45 0.27 3.33
CA MET A 60 0.35 -0.43 4.61
C MET A 60 -0.07 0.51 5.74
N LEU A 61 0.54 1.70 5.81
CA LEU A 61 0.15 2.74 6.78
C LEU A 61 -1.26 3.27 6.52
N GLY A 62 -1.61 3.52 5.25
CA GLY A 62 -2.94 4.00 4.84
C GLY A 62 -4.04 2.98 5.15
N ALA A 63 -3.82 1.70 4.87
CA ALA A 63 -4.80 0.65 5.13
C ALA A 63 -5.04 0.47 6.63
N ALA A 64 -3.97 0.46 7.43
CA ALA A 64 -4.08 0.43 8.89
C ALA A 64 -4.81 1.68 9.42
N GLY A 65 -4.45 2.87 8.93
CA GLY A 65 -5.06 4.15 9.30
C GLY A 65 -6.52 4.30 8.89
N ALA A 66 -6.95 3.62 7.82
CA ALA A 66 -8.36 3.60 7.41
C ALA A 66 -9.20 2.62 8.24
N VAL A 67 -8.65 1.45 8.59
CA VAL A 67 -9.39 0.37 9.24
C VAL A 67 -9.43 0.53 10.77
N ILE A 68 -8.29 0.86 11.40
CA ILE A 68 -8.18 0.84 12.86
C ILE A 68 -9.10 1.87 13.53
N PRO A 69 -9.13 3.16 13.13
CA PRO A 69 -10.01 4.13 13.77
C PRO A 69 -11.49 3.80 13.61
N GLU A 70 -11.90 3.33 12.43
CA GLU A 70 -13.28 2.91 12.16
C GLU A 70 -13.67 1.69 13.02
N ALA A 71 -12.77 0.70 13.14
CA ALA A 71 -12.98 -0.47 13.98
C ALA A 71 -13.08 -0.10 15.46
N CYS A 72 -12.17 0.75 15.96
CA CYS A 72 -12.22 1.22 17.34
C CYS A 72 -13.54 1.94 17.64
N ASN A 73 -14.00 2.84 16.76
CA ASN A 73 -15.29 3.52 16.89
C ASN A 73 -16.46 2.53 16.94
N LYS A 74 -16.46 1.51 16.07
CA LYS A 74 -17.53 0.50 16.04
C LYS A 74 -17.58 -0.37 17.30
N PHE A 75 -16.43 -0.66 17.91
CA PHE A 75 -16.31 -1.51 19.10
C PHE A 75 -16.18 -0.73 20.43
N GLY A 76 -16.56 0.55 20.44
CA GLY A 76 -16.74 1.34 21.67
C GLY A 76 -15.53 2.12 22.16
N ALA A 77 -14.40 2.09 21.45
CA ALA A 77 -13.29 3.01 21.68
C ALA A 77 -13.55 4.31 20.89
N ASN A 78 -13.71 5.44 21.58
CA ASN A 78 -13.99 6.73 20.93
C ASN A 78 -12.73 7.29 20.25
N CYS A 79 -12.49 6.94 18.99
CA CYS A 79 -11.40 7.49 18.19
C CYS A 79 -11.73 8.84 17.53
N GLY A 80 -12.96 9.31 17.68
CA GLY A 80 -13.43 10.61 17.19
C GLY A 80 -14.88 10.55 16.69
N PRO A 81 -15.52 11.71 16.47
CA PRO A 81 -16.94 11.78 16.08
C PRO A 81 -17.23 11.08 14.74
N GLU A 82 -16.30 11.13 13.77
CA GLU A 82 -16.42 10.45 12.47
C GLU A 82 -15.07 9.86 12.04
N ALA A 83 -14.69 8.71 12.62
CA ALA A 83 -13.45 7.98 12.28
C ALA A 83 -13.54 7.21 10.95
N VAL A 84 -14.20 7.80 9.95
CA VAL A 84 -14.32 7.27 8.60
C VAL A 84 -13.31 8.00 7.72
N TRP A 85 -12.34 7.26 7.16
CA TRP A 85 -11.14 7.82 6.55
C TRP A 85 -11.39 8.89 5.47
N PHE A 86 -12.45 8.76 4.68
CA PHE A 86 -12.78 9.71 3.60
C PHE A 86 -13.53 10.97 4.08
N LYS A 87 -13.93 11.02 5.36
CA LYS A 87 -14.64 12.15 5.98
C LYS A 87 -13.77 12.94 6.94
N THR A 88 -12.78 12.28 7.55
CA THR A 88 -11.93 12.88 8.60
C THR A 88 -11.31 14.22 8.20
N GLY A 89 -10.98 14.42 6.91
CA GLY A 89 -10.44 15.69 6.42
C GLY A 89 -11.41 16.88 6.53
N ALA A 90 -12.72 16.65 6.39
CA ALA A 90 -13.74 17.70 6.49
C ALA A 90 -13.91 18.19 7.93
N LEU A 91 -13.71 17.32 8.93
CA LEU A 91 -13.87 17.67 10.34
C LEU A 91 -12.98 18.84 10.80
N LEU A 92 -11.77 18.96 10.25
CA LEU A 92 -10.87 20.08 10.58
C LEU A 92 -11.30 21.41 9.95
N LEU A 93 -12.08 21.36 8.86
CA LEU A 93 -12.57 22.56 8.16
C LEU A 93 -13.78 23.17 8.88
N ASP A 94 -14.61 22.33 9.51
CA ASP A 94 -15.85 22.74 10.18
C ASP A 94 -15.64 23.36 11.57
N GLY A 95 -14.38 23.65 11.94
CA GLY A 95 -14.01 24.26 13.22
C GLY A 95 -14.00 23.29 14.41
N ASN A 96 -14.23 22.00 14.16
CA ASN A 96 -14.11 20.95 15.17
C ASN A 96 -12.64 20.59 15.42
N THR A 97 -12.34 20.12 16.63
CA THR A 97 -11.01 19.58 16.95
C THR A 97 -10.97 18.09 16.60
N LEU A 98 -9.89 17.66 15.95
CA LEU A 98 -9.59 16.24 15.82
C LEU A 98 -9.50 15.63 17.21
N SER A 99 -10.11 14.46 17.38
CA SER A 99 -9.94 13.67 18.60
C SER A 99 -9.11 12.43 18.28
N TYR A 100 -8.32 11.99 19.25
CA TYR A 100 -7.55 10.76 19.19
C TYR A 100 -7.77 10.00 20.49
N PHE A 101 -8.47 8.85 20.40
CA PHE A 101 -8.87 8.05 21.56
C PHE A 101 -9.52 8.89 22.69
N GLY A 102 -10.45 9.77 22.32
CA GLY A 102 -11.22 10.60 23.24
C GLY A 102 -10.50 11.86 23.72
N ASN A 103 -9.24 12.07 23.32
CA ASN A 103 -8.49 13.28 23.64
C ASN A 103 -8.45 14.22 22.43
N SER A 104 -8.91 15.46 22.61
CA SER A 104 -8.79 16.49 21.57
C SER A 104 -7.32 16.81 21.29
N ILE A 105 -6.94 16.78 20.01
CA ILE A 105 -5.65 17.28 19.55
C ILE A 105 -5.83 18.77 19.27
N PRO A 106 -5.14 19.67 20.01
CA PRO A 106 -5.32 21.12 19.89
C PRO A 106 -4.53 21.68 18.69
N ILE A 107 -4.70 21.11 17.50
CA ILE A 107 -4.10 21.59 16.25
C ILE A 107 -5.21 22.01 15.29
N ASN A 108 -5.01 23.16 14.64
CA ASN A 108 -5.85 23.59 13.52
C ASN A 108 -5.24 23.13 12.19
N LEU A 109 -5.98 23.31 11.10
CA LEU A 109 -5.53 22.91 9.77
C LEU A 109 -4.18 23.55 9.38
N VAL A 110 -3.95 24.82 9.72
CA VAL A 110 -2.71 25.54 9.38
C VAL A 110 -1.51 24.85 10.02
N VAL A 111 -1.59 24.54 11.31
CA VAL A 111 -0.52 23.86 12.04
C VAL A 111 -0.33 22.44 11.51
N ALA A 112 -1.42 21.71 11.23
CA ALA A 112 -1.35 20.35 10.67
C ALA A 112 -0.62 20.33 9.31
N VAL A 113 -1.00 21.21 8.38
CA VAL A 113 -0.37 21.29 7.06
C VAL A 113 1.11 21.67 7.16
N ILE A 114 1.46 22.65 8.00
CA ILE A 114 2.86 23.05 8.20
C ILE A 114 3.66 21.88 8.78
N ALA A 115 3.12 21.19 9.79
CA ALA A 115 3.78 20.04 10.40
C ALA A 115 4.00 18.91 9.37
N GLU A 116 2.99 18.58 8.57
CA GLU A 116 3.08 17.55 7.54
C GLU A 116 4.13 17.90 6.47
N VAL A 117 4.08 19.11 5.92
CA VAL A 117 5.02 19.55 4.87
C VAL A 117 6.45 19.58 5.40
N VAL A 118 6.67 20.13 6.60
CA VAL A 118 8.02 20.24 7.18
C VAL A 118 8.56 18.86 7.59
N LEU A 119 7.77 18.04 8.28
CA LEU A 119 8.25 16.77 8.81
C LEU A 119 8.35 15.69 7.72
N VAL A 120 7.30 15.49 6.93
CA VAL A 120 7.29 14.48 5.85
C VAL A 120 8.17 14.93 4.69
N GLY A 121 8.07 16.20 4.28
CA GLY A 121 8.94 16.77 3.26
C GLY A 121 10.42 16.78 3.69
N GLY A 122 10.68 17.10 4.96
CA GLY A 122 12.02 17.00 5.55
C GLY A 122 12.55 15.58 5.58
N ALA A 123 11.72 14.60 5.94
CA ALA A 123 12.09 13.18 5.92
C ALA A 123 12.41 12.68 4.50
N GLU A 124 11.59 13.06 3.50
CA GLU A 124 11.86 12.74 2.09
C GLU A 124 13.13 13.40 1.58
N TYR A 125 13.38 14.66 1.94
CA TYR A 125 14.62 15.35 1.61
C TYR A 125 15.83 14.64 2.22
N TYR A 126 15.76 14.28 3.51
CA TYR A 126 16.83 13.58 4.21
C TYR A 126 17.13 12.20 3.60
N ARG A 127 16.09 11.50 3.13
CA ARG A 127 16.21 10.25 2.38
C ARG A 127 16.92 10.45 1.03
N ILE A 128 16.64 11.54 0.31
CA ILE A 128 17.26 11.83 -1.00
C ILE A 128 18.73 12.18 -0.86
N ILE A 129 19.08 13.05 0.09
CA ILE A 129 20.48 13.46 0.31
C ILE A 129 21.33 12.36 0.96
N ASN A 130 20.71 11.25 1.36
CA ASN A 130 21.35 10.16 2.09
C ASN A 130 22.14 10.66 3.32
N GLY A 131 21.49 11.46 4.18
CA GLY A 131 22.16 12.16 5.28
C GLY A 131 22.83 11.26 6.34
N LEU A 132 22.57 9.95 6.30
CA LEU A 132 23.16 8.92 7.15
C LEU A 132 24.19 8.03 6.42
N ASP A 133 24.50 8.34 5.16
CA ASP A 133 25.44 7.60 4.31
C ASP A 133 25.17 6.08 4.26
N LEU A 134 23.91 5.72 4.01
CA LEU A 134 23.45 4.33 3.99
C LEU A 134 23.68 3.70 2.61
N GLU A 135 24.15 2.45 2.60
CA GLU A 135 24.47 1.72 1.35
C GLU A 135 23.21 1.36 0.54
N ASP A 136 22.19 0.80 1.17
CA ASP A 136 20.92 0.44 0.54
C ASP A 136 19.86 1.52 0.78
N LYS A 137 19.57 2.32 -0.25
CA LYS A 137 18.57 3.40 -0.17
C LYS A 137 17.13 2.90 -0.01
N LEU A 138 16.84 1.65 -0.37
CA LEU A 138 15.50 1.06 -0.30
C LEU A 138 15.27 0.35 1.04
N HIS A 139 16.30 -0.31 1.56
CA HIS A 139 16.29 -0.96 2.87
C HIS A 139 17.45 -0.44 3.74
N PRO A 140 17.30 0.77 4.31
CA PRO A 140 18.39 1.50 4.97
C PRO A 140 19.04 0.81 6.16
N GLY A 141 18.36 -0.14 6.82
CA GLY A 141 18.90 -0.88 7.97
C GLY A 141 19.43 0.04 9.07
N GLY A 142 20.49 -0.39 9.75
CA GLY A 142 21.20 0.42 10.75
C GLY A 142 20.27 0.93 11.86
N PRO A 143 20.12 2.26 12.05
CA PRO A 143 19.22 2.82 13.06
C PRO A 143 17.75 2.40 12.92
N PHE A 144 17.34 1.97 11.72
CA PHE A 144 15.96 1.54 11.43
C PHE A 144 15.69 0.06 11.73
N ASP A 145 16.70 -0.70 12.18
CA ASP A 145 16.54 -2.05 12.71
C ASP A 145 17.05 -2.13 14.17
N PRO A 146 16.39 -1.46 15.13
CA PRO A 146 16.82 -1.45 16.53
C PRO A 146 16.73 -2.83 17.21
N LEU A 147 15.99 -3.77 16.63
CA LEU A 147 15.80 -5.12 17.15
C LEU A 147 16.72 -6.16 16.49
N GLY A 148 17.52 -5.75 15.50
CA GLY A 148 18.48 -6.63 14.80
C GLY A 148 17.84 -7.78 14.03
N LEU A 149 16.61 -7.60 13.52
CA LEU A 149 15.85 -8.62 12.82
C LEU A 149 16.44 -8.98 11.46
N ALA A 150 17.25 -8.10 10.86
CA ALA A 150 17.88 -8.26 9.55
C ALA A 150 19.39 -8.53 9.64
N SER A 151 19.88 -9.02 10.77
CA SER A 151 21.32 -9.32 10.98
C SER A 151 21.84 -10.48 10.15
N ASP A 152 21.00 -11.49 9.87
CA ASP A 152 21.30 -12.60 8.95
C ASP A 152 20.78 -12.27 7.54
N PRO A 153 21.63 -12.31 6.49
CA PRO A 153 21.21 -12.02 5.11
C PRO A 153 20.06 -12.91 4.61
N ASP A 154 19.99 -14.16 5.04
CA ASP A 154 18.93 -15.09 4.62
C ASP A 154 17.59 -14.71 5.27
N GLN A 155 17.60 -14.35 6.56
CA GLN A 155 16.41 -13.81 7.23
C GLN A 155 16.00 -12.46 6.65
N ALA A 156 16.96 -11.58 6.37
CA ALA A 156 16.69 -10.29 5.74
C ALA A 156 16.00 -10.46 4.38
N ALA A 157 16.46 -11.40 3.55
CA ALA A 157 15.81 -11.72 2.28
C ALA A 157 14.36 -12.19 2.47
N ILE A 158 14.11 -13.09 3.43
CA ILE A 158 12.76 -13.59 3.75
C ILE A 158 11.86 -12.46 4.25
N LEU A 159 12.36 -11.58 5.11
CA LEU A 159 11.60 -10.44 5.64
C LEU A 159 11.28 -9.42 4.55
N LYS A 160 12.21 -9.12 3.63
CA LYS A 160 11.93 -8.25 2.47
C LYS A 160 10.84 -8.87 1.57
N VAL A 161 10.83 -10.19 1.38
CA VAL A 161 9.74 -10.89 0.65
C VAL A 161 8.39 -10.74 1.39
N LYS A 162 8.38 -10.87 2.72
CA LYS A 162 7.16 -10.68 3.52
C LYS A 162 6.67 -9.23 3.49
N GLU A 163 7.58 -8.28 3.55
CA GLU A 163 7.28 -6.84 3.45
C GLU A 163 6.57 -6.53 2.13
N ILE A 164 7.15 -6.91 0.99
CA ILE A 164 6.54 -6.60 -0.31
C ILE A 164 5.22 -7.34 -0.54
N LYS A 165 5.06 -8.56 -0.01
CA LYS A 165 3.78 -9.29 -0.09
C LYS A 165 2.66 -8.61 0.71
N ASN A 166 2.94 -8.19 1.94
CA ASN A 166 1.99 -7.40 2.73
C ASN A 166 1.75 -6.03 2.09
N GLY A 167 2.78 -5.42 1.52
CA GLY A 167 2.72 -4.19 0.76
C GLY A 167 1.77 -4.25 -0.43
N ARG A 168 1.89 -5.30 -1.27
CA ARG A 168 0.99 -5.55 -2.41
C ARG A 168 -0.45 -5.78 -1.96
N LEU A 169 -0.64 -6.57 -0.90
CA LEU A 169 -1.96 -6.77 -0.32
C LEU A 169 -2.55 -5.45 0.16
N ALA A 170 -1.77 -4.60 0.82
CA ALA A 170 -2.22 -3.29 1.28
C ALA A 170 -2.55 -2.33 0.13
N MET A 171 -1.74 -2.29 -0.93
CA MET A 171 -2.06 -1.50 -2.13
C MET A 171 -3.37 -1.94 -2.78
N PHE A 172 -3.58 -3.26 -2.89
CA PHE A 172 -4.83 -3.82 -3.39
C PHE A 172 -6.02 -3.46 -2.48
N SER A 173 -5.85 -3.57 -1.16
CA SER A 173 -6.88 -3.19 -0.19
C SER A 173 -7.22 -1.71 -0.24
N MET A 174 -6.23 -0.81 -0.35
CA MET A 174 -6.48 0.63 -0.47
C MET A 174 -7.25 0.96 -1.75
N PHE A 175 -6.91 0.33 -2.87
CA PHE A 175 -7.68 0.47 -4.11
C PHE A 175 -9.13 0.00 -3.93
N ALA A 176 -9.33 -1.15 -3.27
CA ALA A 176 -10.66 -1.64 -2.94
C ALA A 176 -11.42 -0.67 -2.02
N PHE A 177 -10.75 -0.08 -1.01
CA PHE A 177 -11.33 0.89 -0.10
C PHE A 177 -11.80 2.15 -0.84
N PHE A 178 -11.02 2.66 -1.79
CA PHE A 178 -11.42 3.79 -2.62
C PHE A 178 -12.70 3.50 -3.42
N ILE A 179 -12.75 2.36 -4.11
CA ILE A 179 -13.90 2.02 -4.96
C ILE A 179 -15.13 1.72 -4.11
N GLN A 180 -15.01 0.86 -3.10
CA GLN A 180 -16.16 0.45 -2.32
C GLN A 180 -16.72 1.60 -1.50
N ALA A 181 -15.88 2.48 -0.93
CA ALA A 181 -16.37 3.66 -0.21
C ALA A 181 -17.10 4.63 -1.15
N TYR A 182 -16.63 4.79 -2.39
CA TYR A 182 -17.32 5.59 -3.39
C TYR A 182 -18.68 5.00 -3.78
N VAL A 183 -18.78 3.67 -3.91
CA VAL A 183 -20.01 2.98 -4.31
C VAL A 183 -21.01 2.85 -3.16
N THR A 184 -20.55 2.50 -1.95
CA THR A 184 -21.42 2.19 -0.81
C THR A 184 -21.65 3.39 0.11
N GLY A 185 -20.79 4.40 0.06
CA GLY A 185 -20.84 5.54 0.99
C GLY A 185 -20.42 5.20 2.42
N GLU A 186 -19.79 4.04 2.63
CA GLU A 186 -19.44 3.50 3.95
C GLU A 186 -17.96 3.10 4.01
N GLY A 187 -17.39 3.13 5.22
CA GLY A 187 -16.02 2.70 5.45
C GLY A 187 -15.85 1.18 5.31
N PRO A 188 -14.59 0.70 5.18
CA PRO A 188 -14.31 -0.73 5.04
C PRO A 188 -14.83 -1.59 6.21
N VAL A 189 -14.83 -1.09 7.44
CA VAL A 189 -15.30 -1.86 8.61
C VAL A 189 -16.82 -1.95 8.63
N GLU A 190 -17.53 -0.88 8.28
CA GLU A 190 -18.98 -0.90 8.14
C GLU A 190 -19.42 -1.85 7.03
N ASN A 191 -18.78 -1.76 5.86
CA ASN A 191 -19.01 -2.67 4.74
C ASN A 191 -18.80 -4.14 5.15
N LEU A 192 -17.72 -4.44 5.87
CA LEU A 192 -17.44 -5.77 6.38
C LEU A 192 -18.53 -6.24 7.36
N ALA A 193 -18.91 -5.41 8.33
CA ALA A 193 -19.90 -5.78 9.33
C ALA A 193 -21.26 -6.10 8.71
N LYS A 194 -21.72 -5.30 7.74
CA LYS A 194 -22.99 -5.52 7.03
C LYS A 194 -22.94 -6.73 6.11
N HIS A 195 -21.80 -6.98 5.46
CA HIS A 195 -21.62 -8.19 4.66
C HIS A 195 -21.61 -9.44 5.55
N LEU A 196 -20.97 -9.39 6.71
CA LEU A 196 -20.96 -10.51 7.67
C LEU A 196 -22.33 -10.77 8.29
N SER A 197 -23.16 -9.73 8.48
CA SER A 197 -24.50 -9.91 9.03
C SER A 197 -25.48 -10.55 8.04
N ASP A 198 -25.35 -10.25 6.74
CA ASP A 198 -26.14 -10.88 5.68
C ASP A 198 -25.37 -10.92 4.36
N PRO A 199 -24.57 -11.98 4.10
CA PRO A 199 -23.72 -12.04 2.90
C PRO A 199 -24.51 -11.98 1.58
N PHE A 200 -25.76 -12.46 1.58
CA PHE A 200 -26.59 -12.54 0.39
C PHE A 200 -27.41 -11.26 0.16
N GLY A 201 -27.87 -10.60 1.23
CA GLY A 201 -28.56 -9.32 1.15
C GLY A 201 -27.62 -8.11 1.09
N ASN A 202 -26.38 -8.22 1.55
CA ASN A 202 -25.41 -7.12 1.64
C ASN A 202 -24.12 -7.40 0.87
N ASN A 203 -24.17 -7.31 -0.45
CA ASN A 203 -23.02 -7.48 -1.32
C ASN A 203 -23.05 -6.46 -2.47
N LEU A 204 -22.06 -6.54 -3.36
CA LEU A 204 -21.93 -5.61 -4.48
C LEU A 204 -23.19 -5.53 -5.35
N LEU A 205 -23.82 -6.68 -5.64
CA LEU A 205 -24.98 -6.72 -6.55
C LEU A 205 -26.21 -6.10 -5.91
N THR A 206 -26.43 -6.34 -4.62
CA THR A 206 -27.57 -5.76 -3.90
C THR A 206 -27.41 -4.26 -3.70
N VAL A 207 -26.19 -3.76 -3.50
CA VAL A 207 -25.92 -2.32 -3.46
C VAL A 207 -26.16 -1.66 -4.81
N ILE A 208 -25.61 -2.20 -5.91
CA ILE A 208 -25.75 -1.60 -7.25
C ILE A 208 -27.20 -1.67 -7.76
N SER A 209 -27.95 -2.72 -7.42
CA SER A 209 -29.36 -2.84 -7.79
C SER A 209 -30.31 -1.97 -6.94
N GLY A 210 -29.80 -1.30 -5.90
CA GLY A 210 -30.61 -0.54 -4.95
C GLY A 210 -31.47 -1.41 -4.02
N ALA A 211 -31.23 -2.73 -3.98
CA ALA A 211 -31.95 -3.66 -3.12
C ALA A 211 -31.43 -3.65 -1.68
N ALA A 212 -30.17 -3.26 -1.45
CA ALA A 212 -29.62 -3.06 -0.12
C ALA A 212 -29.86 -1.61 0.34
N GLU A 213 -30.58 -1.44 1.44
CA GLU A 213 -30.74 -0.12 2.08
C GLU A 213 -29.45 0.25 2.80
N ARG A 214 -28.69 1.18 2.22
CA ARG A 214 -27.47 1.73 2.81
C ARG A 214 -27.69 3.20 3.10
N THR A 215 -27.84 3.53 4.39
CA THR A 215 -27.67 4.91 4.84
C THR A 215 -26.17 5.19 4.84
N PRO A 216 -25.68 6.15 4.03
CA PRO A 216 -24.28 6.56 4.10
C PRO A 216 -23.97 6.87 5.57
N SER A 217 -22.89 6.31 6.10
CA SER A 217 -22.45 6.66 7.45
C SER A 217 -22.20 8.16 7.42
N LEU A 218 -23.05 8.97 8.08
CA LEU A 218 -22.84 10.42 8.24
C LEU A 218 -21.61 10.63 9.12
#